data_AF-A0A353KRM3-F1
#
_entry.id   AF-A0A353KRM3-F1
#
_cell.length_a   1.000
_cell.length_b   1.000
_cell.length_c   1.000
_cell.angle_alpha   90.00
_cell.angle_beta   90.00
_cell.angle_gamma   90.00
#
_symmetry.space_group_name_H-M   'P 1'
#
loop_
_entity.id
_entity.type
_entity.pdbx_description
1 polymer ?
#
loop_
_entity_poly.entity_id
_entity_poly.type
_entity_poly.pdbx_seq_one_letter_code
_entity_poly.pdbx_strand_id
1 'polypeptide(L)'
;YLWGHSYEFNDCDNWDIMEKFAEKAGNRDDVWYCTNGELYDYVKAYDSLEYSVDGASVFNPTSTSVWLDFGGGDELVLKSGETAKIKGFFR
;
A
#
# COMPACT_ATOMS: atom_id res chain seq x y z
N TYR A 1 9.02 0.87 5.91
CA TYR A 1 8.81 1.66 7.15
C TYR A 1 10.16 2.24 7.56
N LEU A 2 10.25 3.55 7.73
CA LEU A 2 11.48 4.25 8.17
C LEU A 2 11.22 4.80 9.58
N TRP A 3 12.17 4.59 10.50
CA TRP A 3 12.09 5.08 11.87
C TRP A 3 13.49 5.36 12.40
N GLY A 4 13.60 6.36 13.27
CA GLY A 4 14.84 6.73 13.95
C GLY A 4 14.64 8.04 14.72
N HIS A 5 15.65 8.44 15.49
CA HIS A 5 15.61 9.70 16.21
C HIS A 5 16.54 10.71 15.55
N SER A 6 16.08 11.93 15.33
CA SER A 6 16.86 12.97 14.64
C SER A 6 18.17 13.32 15.36
N TYR A 7 18.23 13.17 16.69
CA TYR A 7 19.45 13.44 17.47
C TYR A 7 20.58 12.44 17.15
N GLU A 8 20.26 11.21 16.76
CA GLU A 8 21.26 10.17 16.43
C GLU A 8 22.10 10.57 15.21
N PHE A 9 21.51 11.28 14.24
CA PHE A 9 22.24 11.78 13.07
C PHE A 9 23.16 12.94 13.42
N ASN A 10 22.74 13.79 14.34
CA ASN A 10 23.54 14.94 14.79
C ASN A 10 24.70 14.49 15.68
N ASP A 11 24.45 13.62 16.66
CA ASP A 11 25.44 13.21 17.66
C ASP A 11 26.53 12.33 17.06
N CYS A 12 26.23 11.64 15.96
CA CYS A 12 27.17 10.79 15.23
C CYS A 12 27.72 11.42 13.94
N ASP A 13 27.41 12.69 13.64
CA ASP A 13 27.83 13.41 12.42
C ASP A 13 27.53 12.63 11.12
N ASN A 14 26.34 12.02 11.04
CA ASN A 14 25.95 11.06 9.98
C ASN A 14 24.68 11.48 9.23
N TRP A 15 24.42 12.79 9.10
CA TRP A 15 23.29 13.30 8.32
C TRP A 15 23.34 12.89 6.85
N ASP A 16 24.55 12.70 6.32
CA ASP A 16 24.79 12.26 4.93
C ASP A 16 24.13 10.92 4.61
N ILE A 17 23.93 10.04 5.61
CA ILE A 17 23.23 8.77 5.45
C ILE A 17 21.76 8.99 5.09
N MET A 18 21.09 9.90 5.80
CA MET A 18 19.68 10.21 5.56
C MET A 18 19.50 10.93 4.22
N GLU A 19 20.42 11.83 3.87
CA GLU A 19 20.42 12.52 2.57
C GLU A 19 20.57 11.53 1.41
N LYS A 20 21.57 10.64 1.45
CA LYS A 20 21.76 9.59 0.43
C LYS A 20 20.56 8.64 0.34
N PHE A 21 19.92 8.33 1.48
CA PHE A 21 18.68 7.56 1.46
C PHE A 21 17.56 8.32 0.74
N ALA A 22 17.34 9.58 1.08
CA ALA A 22 16.28 10.40 0.49
C ALA A 22 16.50 10.60 -1.03
N GLU A 23 17.73 10.82 -1.48
CA GLU A 23 18.08 10.90 -2.91
C GLU A 23 17.74 9.61 -3.67
N LYS A 24 18.02 8.45 -3.06
CA LYS A 24 17.75 7.15 -3.69
C LYS A 24 16.28 6.75 -3.64
N ALA A 25 15.61 7.08 -2.53
CA ALA A 25 14.27 6.59 -2.24
C ALA A 25 13.17 7.54 -2.73
N GLY A 26 13.43 8.85 -2.81
CA GLY A 26 12.45 9.87 -3.19
C GLY A 26 12.19 9.99 -4.69
N ASN A 27 11.14 10.74 -5.05
CA ASN A 27 10.75 11.07 -6.43
C ASN A 27 10.57 9.86 -7.37
N ARG A 28 10.20 8.73 -6.81
CA ARG A 28 9.78 7.55 -7.58
C ARG A 28 8.27 7.53 -7.79
N ASP A 29 7.85 7.40 -9.04
CA ASP A 29 6.43 7.34 -9.42
C ASP A 29 5.78 6.00 -9.10
N ASP A 30 6.57 4.96 -8.83
CA ASP A 30 6.13 3.62 -8.48
C ASP A 30 6.15 3.33 -6.97
N VAL A 31 6.36 4.37 -6.14
CA VAL A 31 6.38 4.27 -4.68
C VAL A 31 5.32 5.19 -4.10
N TRP A 32 4.45 4.63 -3.25
CA TRP A 32 3.52 5.43 -2.47
C TRP A 32 4.17 5.89 -1.15
N TYR A 33 4.44 7.19 -1.05
CA TYR A 33 4.88 7.82 0.20
C TYR A 33 3.66 8.20 1.01
N CYS A 34 3.53 7.61 2.20
CA CYS A 34 2.38 7.82 3.06
C CYS A 34 2.81 7.95 4.53
N THR A 35 1.95 8.61 5.29
CA THR A 35 1.98 8.61 6.75
C THR A 35 1.48 7.28 7.31
N ASN A 36 1.79 7.01 8.58
CA ASN A 36 1.26 5.83 9.26
C ASN A 36 -0.26 5.80 9.35
N GLY A 37 -0.91 6.98 9.43
CA GLY A 37 -2.37 7.09 9.44
C GLY A 37 -2.96 6.65 8.10
N GLU A 38 -2.43 7.15 7.00
CA GLU A 38 -2.86 6.75 5.65
C GLU A 38 -2.61 5.26 5.39
N LEU A 39 -1.46 4.73 5.82
CA LEU A 39 -1.19 3.30 5.71
C LEU A 39 -2.19 2.48 6.53
N TYR A 40 -2.49 2.91 7.77
CA TYR A 40 -3.49 2.26 8.62
C TYR A 40 -4.87 2.26 7.96
N ASP A 41 -5.31 3.42 7.46
CA ASP A 41 -6.61 3.56 6.79
C ASP A 41 -6.69 2.70 5.52
N TYR A 42 -5.60 2.62 4.75
CA TYR A 42 -5.53 1.75 3.57
C TYR A 42 -5.62 0.26 3.94
N VAL A 43 -4.91 -0.18 4.99
CA VAL A 43 -5.01 -1.56 5.48
C VAL A 43 -6.43 -1.86 5.96
N LYS A 44 -7.08 -0.92 6.67
CA LYS A 44 -8.48 -1.06 7.06
C LYS A 44 -9.43 -1.12 5.87
N ALA A 45 -9.17 -0.37 4.81
CA ALA A 45 -9.95 -0.45 3.59
C ALA A 45 -9.80 -1.82 2.91
N TYR A 46 -8.57 -2.34 2.83
CA TYR A 46 -8.28 -3.66 2.30
C TYR A 46 -8.96 -4.78 3.12
N ASP A 47 -8.87 -4.73 4.45
CA ASP A 47 -9.50 -5.71 5.34
C ASP A 47 -11.03 -5.70 5.26
N SER A 48 -11.62 -4.59 4.81
CA SER A 48 -13.08 -4.41 4.70
C SER A 48 -13.64 -4.87 3.36
N LEU A 49 -12.81 -5.41 2.45
CA LEU A 49 -13.28 -5.93 1.18
C LEU A 49 -14.22 -7.12 1.39
N GLU A 50 -15.34 -7.11 0.68
CA GLU A 50 -16.38 -8.14 0.79
C GLU A 50 -16.30 -9.08 -0.42
N TYR A 51 -16.21 -10.39 -0.16
CA TYR A 51 -16.08 -11.41 -1.20
C TYR A 51 -17.37 -12.22 -1.34
N SER A 52 -17.70 -12.60 -2.58
CA SER A 52 -18.78 -13.57 -2.79
C SER A 52 -18.41 -14.94 -2.23
N VAL A 53 -19.42 -15.73 -1.85
CA VAL A 53 -19.24 -17.08 -1.26
C VAL A 53 -18.44 -18.01 -2.17
N ASP A 54 -18.60 -17.86 -3.49
CA ASP A 54 -17.86 -18.62 -4.49
C ASP A 54 -16.47 -18.05 -4.83
N GLY A 55 -16.08 -16.91 -4.22
CA GLY A 55 -14.82 -16.22 -4.46
C GLY A 55 -14.68 -15.61 -5.85
N ALA A 56 -15.75 -15.54 -6.64
CA ALA A 56 -15.71 -15.07 -8.02
C ALA A 56 -15.81 -13.54 -8.16
N SER A 57 -16.13 -12.83 -7.08
CA SER A 57 -16.22 -11.37 -7.06
C SER A 57 -15.81 -10.77 -5.72
N VAL A 58 -15.38 -9.51 -5.79
CA VAL A 58 -15.03 -8.67 -4.63
C VAL A 58 -15.71 -7.31 -4.77
N PHE A 59 -16.21 -6.80 -3.65
CA PHE A 59 -16.81 -5.48 -3.50
C PHE A 59 -15.97 -4.63 -2.54
N ASN A 60 -15.73 -3.38 -2.91
CA ASN A 60 -15.12 -2.39 -2.03
C ASN A 60 -16.18 -1.47 -1.42
N PRO A 61 -16.56 -1.68 -0.14
CA PRO A 61 -17.54 -0.83 0.53
C PRO A 61 -16.96 0.51 0.99
N THR A 62 -15.67 0.75 0.81
CA THR A 62 -14.97 1.90 1.40
C THR A 62 -14.81 3.05 0.40
N SER A 63 -14.41 4.22 0.91
CA SER A 63 -14.09 5.40 0.09
C SER A 63 -12.68 5.39 -0.50
N THR A 64 -11.90 4.34 -0.25
CA THR A 64 -10.48 4.24 -0.63
C THR A 64 -10.34 3.23 -1.76
N SER A 65 -9.68 3.61 -2.86
CA SER A 65 -9.31 2.63 -3.90
C SER A 65 -8.28 1.66 -3.36
N VAL A 66 -8.47 0.37 -3.61
CA VAL A 66 -7.59 -0.70 -3.12
C VAL A 66 -6.95 -1.43 -4.30
N TRP A 67 -5.63 -1.59 -4.26
CA TRP A 67 -4.88 -2.43 -5.19
C TRP A 67 -4.88 -3.89 -4.74
N LEU A 68 -5.18 -4.78 -5.69
CA LEU A 68 -5.20 -6.23 -5.52
C LEU A 68 -4.26 -6.87 -6.55
N ASP A 69 -3.45 -7.82 -6.09
CA ASP A 69 -2.64 -8.71 -6.91
C ASP A 69 -3.05 -10.15 -6.62
N PHE A 70 -3.44 -10.88 -7.68
CA PHE A 70 -3.89 -12.27 -7.58
C PHE A 70 -2.79 -13.28 -7.95
N GLY A 71 -1.55 -12.81 -8.12
CA GLY A 71 -0.41 -13.59 -8.59
C GLY A 71 -0.39 -13.73 -10.10
N GLY A 72 0.81 -13.91 -10.67
CA GLY A 72 1.00 -14.05 -12.11
C GLY A 72 1.02 -12.73 -12.90
N GLY A 73 0.98 -11.58 -12.22
CA GLY A 73 1.09 -10.25 -12.82
C GLY A 73 -0.25 -9.59 -13.18
N ASP A 74 -1.37 -10.20 -12.79
CA ASP A 74 -2.70 -9.60 -12.94
C ASP A 74 -2.99 -8.66 -11.76
N GLU A 75 -2.86 -7.36 -12.00
CA GLU A 75 -3.18 -6.30 -11.03
C GLU A 75 -4.58 -5.72 -11.27
N LEU A 76 -5.31 -5.46 -10.18
CA LEU A 76 -6.63 -4.83 -10.21
C LEU A 76 -6.66 -3.65 -9.23
N VAL A 77 -7.11 -2.49 -9.71
CA VAL A 77 -7.46 -1.35 -8.84
C VAL A 77 -8.96 -1.35 -8.63
N LEU A 78 -9.40 -1.69 -7.43
CA LEU A 78 -10.81 -1.72 -7.06
C LEU A 78 -11.20 -0.38 -6.44
N LYS A 79 -11.93 0.45 -7.21
CA LYS A 79 -12.31 1.80 -6.78
C LYS A 79 -13.33 1.76 -5.64
N SER A 80 -13.48 2.89 -4.97
CA SER A 80 -14.54 3.11 -3.98
C SER A 80 -15.91 2.71 -4.52
N GLY A 81 -16.62 1.84 -3.80
CA GLY A 81 -17.97 1.37 -4.17
C GLY A 81 -18.01 0.46 -5.40
N GLU A 82 -16.86 0.01 -5.91
CA GLU A 82 -16.80 -0.86 -7.08
C GLU A 82 -16.96 -2.34 -6.71
N THR A 83 -17.65 -3.10 -7.56
CA THR A 83 -17.62 -4.56 -7.56
C THR A 83 -16.90 -5.05 -8.80
N ALA A 84 -15.92 -5.92 -8.63
CA ALA A 84 -15.19 -6.54 -9.74
C ALA A 84 -15.31 -8.07 -9.70
N LYS A 85 -15.24 -8.69 -10.89
CA LYS A 85 -15.10 -10.14 -11.00
C LYS A 85 -13.63 -10.52 -10.91
N ILE A 86 -13.35 -11.57 -10.16
CA ILE A 86 -12.00 -12.10 -9.95
C ILE A 86 -11.90 -13.44 -10.66
N LYS A 87 -10.82 -13.65 -11.42
CA LYS A 87 -10.51 -14.96 -12.00
C LYS A 87 -9.56 -15.70 -11.07
N GLY A 88 -10.06 -16.74 -10.40
CA GLY A 88 -9.23 -17.77 -9.77
C GLY A 88 -8.65 -17.39 -8.41
N PHE A 89 -9.45 -17.55 -7.36
CA PHE A 89 -8.93 -17.66 -5.99
C PHE A 89 -8.65 -19.12 -5.59
N PHE A 90 -9.12 -20.08 -6.40
CA PHE A 90 -8.92 -21.52 -6.24
C PHE A 90 -8.31 -22.12 -7.51
N ARG A 91 -6.98 -22.15 -7.60
CA ARG A 91 -6.29 -23.07 -8.49
C ARG A 91 -5.07 -23.65 -7.81
#